data_AF-A0A521HKN6-F1
#
_entry.id   AF-A0A521HKN6-F1
#
_cell.length_a   1.000
_cell.length_b   1.000
_cell.length_c   1.000
_cell.angle_alpha   90.00
_cell.angle_beta   90.00
_cell.angle_gamma   90.00
#
_symmetry.space_group_name_H-M   'P 1'
#
loop_
_entity.id
_entity.type
_entity.pdbx_description
1 polymer ?
#
loop_
_entity_poly.entity_id
_entity_poly.type
_entity_poly.pdbx_seq_one_letter_code
_entity_poly.pdbx_strand_id
1 'polypeptide(L)' 'MPYARPAFEAKICSPDQLASRAAALPRPLVFTNGCFDIVHRGHVTYLAQARALG' A
#
# COMPACT_ATOMS: atom_id res chain seq x y z
N MET A 1 -25.01 0.83 -14.37
CA MET A 1 -24.17 -0.36 -14.63
C MET A 1 -23.37 -0.65 -13.37
N PRO A 2 -23.46 -1.83 -12.75
CA PRO A 2 -22.57 -2.19 -11.65
C PRO A 2 -21.20 -2.55 -12.23
N TYR A 3 -20.19 -1.74 -11.96
CA TYR A 3 -18.81 -2.08 -12.31
C TYR A 3 -18.23 -3.03 -11.26
N ALA A 4 -17.47 -4.04 -11.71
CA ALA A 4 -16.72 -4.89 -10.80
C ALA A 4 -15.63 -4.07 -10.08
N ARG A 5 -15.33 -4.45 -8.83
CA ARG A 5 -14.29 -3.77 -8.05
C ARG A 5 -12.92 -3.98 -8.70
N PRO A 6 -12.13 -2.92 -8.90
CA PRO A 6 -10.76 -3.06 -9.38
C PRO A 6 -9.91 -3.95 -8.46
N ALA A 7 -9.03 -4.76 -9.05
CA ALA A 7 -8.19 -5.70 -8.30
C ALA A 7 -7.29 -5.03 -7.25
N PHE A 8 -6.93 -3.75 -7.43
CA PHE A 8 -6.08 -3.03 -6.49
C PHE A 8 -6.76 -2.76 -5.13
N GLU A 9 -8.10 -2.76 -5.07
CA GLU A 9 -8.82 -2.53 -3.80
C GLU A 9 -8.58 -3.66 -2.79
N ALA A 10 -8.16 -4.85 -3.25
CA ALA A 10 -7.76 -5.95 -2.39
C ALA A 10 -6.57 -5.59 -1.46
N LYS A 11 -5.81 -4.52 -1.76
CA LYS A 11 -4.69 -4.05 -0.92
C LYS A 11 -5.15 -3.25 0.31
N ILE A 12 -6.38 -2.74 0.32
CA ILE A 12 -6.94 -1.94 1.41
C ILE A 12 -7.44 -2.89 2.52
N CYS A 13 -7.10 -2.63 3.78
CA CYS A 13 -7.66 -3.32 4.94
C CYS A 13 -7.84 -2.37 6.12
N SER A 14 -8.71 -2.75 7.04
CA SER A 14 -8.86 -2.08 8.33
C SER A 14 -7.67 -2.35 9.25
N PRO A 15 -7.44 -1.49 10.27
CA PRO A 15 -6.33 -1.64 11.21
C PRO A 15 -6.30 -2.99 11.95
N ASP A 16 -7.46 -3.55 12.30
CA ASP A 16 -7.59 -4.84 12.98
C ASP A 16 -7.09 -6.02 12.13
N GLN A 17 -7.17 -5.91 10.80
CA GLN A 17 -6.69 -6.94 9.88
C GLN A 17 -5.19 -6.82 9.57
N LEU A 18 -4.57 -5.66 9.85
CA LEU A 18 -3.21 -5.34 9.41
C LEU A 18 -2.18 -6.35 9.92
N ALA A 19 -2.23 -6.70 11.21
CA ALA A 19 -1.26 -7.61 11.82
C ALA A 19 -1.27 -9.00 11.16
N SER A 20 -2.46 -9.57 10.94
CA SER A 20 -2.60 -10.87 10.27
C SER A 20 -2.12 -10.83 8.83
N ARG A 21 -2.47 -9.77 8.08
CA ARG A 21 -2.04 -9.63 6.68
C ARG A 21 -0.53 -9.41 6.56
N ALA A 22 0.05 -8.55 7.39
CA ALA A 22 1.48 -8.28 7.39
C ALA A 22 2.32 -9.51 7.75
N ALA A 23 1.80 -10.39 8.63
CA ALA A 23 2.47 -11.64 8.97
C ALA A 23 2.63 -12.59 7.78
N ALA A 24 1.75 -12.53 6.78
CA ALA A 24 1.80 -13.36 5.57
C ALA A 24 2.65 -12.77 4.43
N LEU A 25 3.17 -11.54 4.58
CA LEU A 25 3.96 -10.88 3.55
C LEU A 25 5.45 -11.30 3.64
N PRO A 26 6.16 -11.37 2.50
CA PRO A 26 7.61 -11.59 2.47
C PRO A 26 8.38 -10.54 3.27
N ARG A 27 9.54 -10.94 3.80
CA ARG A 27 10.47 -10.05 4.53
C ARG A 27 11.67 -9.70 3.64
N PRO A 28 12.29 -8.52 3.82
CA PRO A 28 11.98 -7.47 4.79
C PRO A 28 10.73 -6.65 4.43
N LEU A 29 10.02 -6.13 5.44
CA LEU A 29 8.85 -5.27 5.21
C LEU A 29 9.24 -3.80 5.35
N VAL A 30 8.87 -3.00 4.35
CA VAL A 30 9.00 -1.53 4.38
C VAL A 30 7.65 -0.91 4.73
N PHE A 31 7.67 0.04 5.67
CA PHE A 31 6.51 0.81 6.06
C PHE A 31 6.74 2.30 5.81
N THR A 32 5.71 2.98 5.31
CA THR A 32 5.66 4.44 5.21
C THR A 32 4.24 4.91 5.52
N ASN A 33 4.13 6.17 5.92
CA ASN A 33 2.88 6.85 6.18
C ASN A 33 2.91 8.24 5.53
N GLY A 34 1.72 8.79 5.26
CA GLY A 34 1.54 10.10 4.67
C GLY A 34 0.06 10.36 4.37
N CYS A 35 -0.33 11.63 4.28
CA CYS A 35 -1.70 12.01 3.94
C CYS A 35 -2.03 11.68 2.46
N PHE A 36 -1.06 11.89 1.55
CA PHE A 36 -1.18 11.63 0.11
C PHE A 36 -2.43 12.25 -0.57
N ASP A 37 -2.89 13.41 -0.11
CA ASP A 37 -4.09 14.10 -0.61
C ASP A 37 -4.04 14.37 -2.13
N ILE A 38 -3.03 15.13 -2.58
CA ILE A 38 -2.77 15.35 -4.01
C ILE A 38 -1.50 14.59 -4.40
N VAL A 39 -1.67 13.49 -5.12
CA VAL A 39 -0.54 12.68 -5.61
C VAL A 39 0.15 13.40 -6.76
N HIS A 40 1.46 13.60 -6.62
CA HIS A 40 2.34 14.15 -7.66
C HIS A 40 3.57 13.27 -7.86
N ARG A 41 4.41 13.61 -8.85
CA ARG A 41 5.63 12.85 -9.20
C ARG A 41 6.51 12.53 -7.98
N GLY A 42 6.61 13.44 -7.02
CA GLY A 42 7.40 13.24 -5.80
C GLY A 42 6.92 12.04 -4.98
N HIS A 43 5.62 11.93 -4.74
CA HIS A 43 5.04 10.81 -4.00
C HIS A 43 5.28 9.47 -4.68
N VAL A 44 5.08 9.37 -6.00
CA VAL A 44 5.28 8.09 -6.71
C VAL A 44 6.76 7.70 -6.80
N THR A 45 7.68 8.67 -6.95
CA THR A 45 9.13 8.42 -6.86
C THR A 45 9.49 7.92 -5.46
N TYR A 46 9.01 8.60 -4.42
CA TYR A 46 9.23 8.22 -3.02
C TYR A 46 8.74 6.80 -2.70
N LEU A 47 7.50 6.46 -3.10
CA LEU A 47 6.94 5.13 -2.89
C LEU A 47 7.69 4.04 -3.67
N ALA A 48 8.15 4.34 -4.89
CA ALA A 48 8.97 3.44 -5.68
C ALA A 48 10.34 3.18 -5.03
N GLN A 49 10.96 4.23 -4.47
CA GLN A 49 12.21 4.11 -3.72
C GLN A 49 12.02 3.30 -2.44
N ALA A 50 10.95 3.53 -1.67
CA ALA A 50 10.64 2.75 -0.48
C ALA A 50 10.48 1.26 -0.81
N ARG A 51 9.75 0.92 -1.88
CA ARG A 51 9.59 -0.47 -2.35
C ARG A 51 10.91 -1.15 -2.72
N ALA A 52 11.91 -0.41 -3.18
CA ALA A 52 13.20 -0.98 -3.56
C ALA A 52 14.04 -1.43 -2.35
N LEU A 53 13.69 -1.02 -1.13
CA LEU A 53 14.39 -1.39 0.10
C LEU A 53 13.92 -2.72 0.70
N GLY A 54 12.79 -3.27 0.23
CA GLY A 54 12.18 -4.47 0.79
C GLY A 54 10.73 -4.67 0.35
#